data_AF-A0A2P8HB19-F1
#
_entry.id   AF-A0A2P8HB19-F1
#
_cell.length_a   1.000
_cell.length_b   1.000
_cell.length_c   1.000
_cell.angle_alpha   90.00
_cell.angle_beta   90.00
_cell.angle_gamma   90.00
#
_symmetry.space_group_name_H-M   'P 1'
#
loop_
_entity.id
_entity.type
_entity.pdbx_description
1 polymer ?
#
loop_
_entity_poly.entity_id
_entity_poly.type
_entity_poly.pdbx_seq_one_letter_code
_entity_poly.pdbx_strand_id
1 'polypeptide(L)' 'MTNICIKVLTHKDYRVIFGVSEKTAKTWIAEDRRKVGSKRITDHHLKYLYGVTIDPQEGNNGVKKG' A
#
# COMPACT_ATOMS: atom_id res chain seq x y z
N MET A 1 12.42 2.14 18.60
CA MET A 1 12.07 1.07 17.65
C MET A 1 11.01 1.61 16.71
N THR A 2 11.23 1.55 15.40
CA THR A 2 10.20 1.95 14.42
C THR A 2 9.38 0.70 14.09
N ASN A 3 8.07 0.73 14.34
CA ASN A 3 7.20 -0.34 13.92
C ASN A 3 7.00 -0.25 12.41
N ILE A 4 7.40 -1.30 11.69
CA ILE A 4 7.23 -1.41 10.24
C ILE A 4 6.32 -2.62 10.00
N CYS A 5 5.18 -2.39 9.35
CA CYS A 5 4.32 -3.44 8.83
C CYS A 5 4.57 -3.59 7.33
N ILE A 6 4.79 -4.82 6.87
CA ILE A 6 4.97 -5.13 5.45
C ILE A 6 3.86 -6.10 5.05
N LYS A 7 3.19 -5.80 3.94
CA LYS A 7 2.23 -6.70 3.29
C LYS A 7 2.57 -6.84 1.82
N VAL A 8 2.45 -8.05 1.31
CA VAL A 8 2.72 -8.37 -0.10
C VAL A 8 1.43 -8.86 -0.74
N LEU A 9 1.04 -8.22 -1.84
CA LEU A 9 0.01 -8.70 -2.74
C LEU A 9 0.69 -9.34 -3.94
N THR A 10 0.42 -10.61 -4.19
CA THR A 10 0.91 -11.29 -5.39
C THR A 10 -0.25 -11.47 -6.35
N HIS A 11 -0.11 -10.99 -7.58
CA HIS A 11 -1.09 -11.20 -8.63
C HIS A 11 -0.37 -11.65 -9.90
N LYS A 12 -0.57 -12.92 -10.30
CA LYS A 12 -0.02 -13.58 -11.50
C LYS A 12 1.45 -13.24 -11.79
N ASP A 13 1.68 -12.14 -12.48
CA ASP A 13 2.97 -11.73 -13.02
C ASP A 13 3.66 -10.61 -12.23
N TYR A 14 3.01 -10.06 -11.19
CA TYR A 14 3.58 -8.97 -10.39
C TYR A 14 3.28 -9.09 -8.89
N ARG A 15 4.21 -8.55 -8.09
CA ARG A 15 4.12 -8.45 -6.64
C ARG A 15 4.13 -6.99 -6.23
N VAL A 16 3.09 -6.57 -5.53
CA VAL A 16 3.01 -5.25 -4.93
C VAL A 16 3.35 -5.35 -3.45
N ILE A 17 4.35 -4.59 -3.04
CA ILE A 17 4.79 -4.50 -1.65
C ILE A 17 4.22 -3.23 -1.05
N PHE A 18 3.55 -3.36 0.09
CA PHE A 18 3.06 -2.26 0.91
C PHE A 18 3.88 -2.22 2.20
N GLY A 19 4.59 -1.12 2.42
CA GLY A 19 5.34 -0.88 3.64
C GLY A 19 4.76 0.30 4.37
N VAL A 20 4.39 0.10 5.63
CA VAL A 20 3.79 1.13 6.47
C VAL A 20 4.65 1.33 7.70
N SER A 21 5.04 2.58 7.92
CA SER A 21 5.66 3.08 9.14
C SER A 21 4.77 4.16 9.75
N GLU A 22 5.04 4.54 11.00
CA GLU A 22 4.27 5.54 11.78
C GLU A 22 3.83 6.79 10.99
N LYS A 23 4.64 7.24 10.04
CA LYS A 23 4.41 8.50 9.30
C LYS A 23 4.17 8.30 7.81
N THR A 24 4.41 7.11 7.27
CA THR A 24 4.39 6.91 5.82
C THR A 24 3.93 5.52 5.42
N ALA A 25 3.03 5.46 4.45
CA ALA A 25 2.78 4.27 3.66
C ALA A 25 3.52 4.42 2.31
N LYS A 26 4.18 3.36 1.87
CA LYS A 26 4.90 3.31 0.60
C LYS A 26 4.51 2.04 -0.15
N THR A 27 4.47 2.14 -1.47
CA THR A 27 4.10 1.05 -2.35
C THR A 27 5.17 0.85 -3.42
N TRP A 28 5.53 -0.41 -3.67
CA TRP A 28 6.51 -0.81 -4.68
C TRP A 28 5.97 -1.93 -5.55
N ILE A 29 6.40 -1.96 -6.82
CA ILE A 29 6.37 -3.15 -7.66
C ILE A 29 7.70 -3.86 -7.45
N ALA A 30 7.67 -5.16 -7.15
CA ALA A 30 8.86 -5.89 -6.73
C ALA A 30 9.77 -6.24 -7.91
N GLU A 31 9.18 -6.54 -9.06
CA GLU A 31 9.84 -7.06 -10.26
C GLU A 31 10.87 -6.07 -10.82
N ASP A 32 10.48 -4.79 -10.88
CA ASP A 32 11.30 -3.69 -11.35
C ASP A 32 11.88 -2.84 -10.19
N ARG A 33 11.60 -3.23 -8.94
CA ARG A 33 11.94 -2.49 -7.71
C ARG A 33 11.44 -1.03 -7.74
N ARG A 34 10.40 -0.74 -8.52
CA ARG A 34 9.92 0.61 -8.75
C ARG A 34 8.98 1.04 -7.63
N LYS A 35 9.26 2.20 -7.04
CA LYS A 35 8.33 2.85 -6.12
C LYS A 35 7.19 3.48 -6.91
N VAL A 36 5.96 3.05 -6.65
CA VAL A 36 4.75 3.51 -7.35
C VAL A 36 3.90 4.46 -6.51
N GLY A 37 4.09 4.46 -5.18
CA GLY A 37 3.27 5.28 -4.30
C GLY A 37 3.97 5.65 -2.99
N SER A 38 3.60 6.81 -2.46
CA SER A 38 3.99 7.28 -1.14
C SER A 38 2.88 8.15 -0.58
N LYS A 39 2.33 7.80 0.58
CA LYS A 39 1.32 8.60 1.27
C LYS A 39 1.80 8.92 2.67
N ARG A 40 1.74 10.20 3.05
CA ARG A 40 1.99 10.61 4.44
C ARG A 40 0.78 10.25 5.28
N ILE A 41 1.03 9.59 6.39
CA ILE A 41 0.04 9.31 7.41
C ILE A 41 0.06 10.52 8.34
N THR A 42 -0.99 11.32 8.28
CA THR A 42 -1.08 12.60 9.01
C THR A 42 -1.80 12.48 10.34
N ASP A 43 -2.35 11.30 10.64
CA ASP A 43 -3.15 11.12 11.84
C ASP A 43 -2.26 10.89 13.07
N HIS A 44 -2.38 11.77 14.06
CA HIS A 44 -1.52 11.82 15.24
C HIS A 44 -1.74 10.62 16.19
N HIS A 45 -2.78 9.83 15.93
CA HIS A 45 -3.23 8.70 16.75
C HIS A 45 -2.62 7.35 16.33
N LEU A 46 -1.88 7.29 15.22
CA LEU A 46 -1.30 6.06 14.67
C LEU A 46 0.07 5.71 15.29
N LYS A 47 0.21 5.91 16.61
CA LYS A 47 1.43 5.62 17.38
C LYS A 47 1.91 4.17 17.23
N TYR A 48 0.98 3.24 16.96
CA TYR A 48 1.30 1.84 16.75
C TYR A 48 0.47 1.29 15.60
N LEU A 49 1.16 0.89 14.53
CA LEU A 49 0.57 0.17 13.41
C LEU A 49 0.68 -1.32 13.69
N TYR A 50 -0.46 -1.96 13.92
CA TYR A 50 -0.52 -3.39 14.24
C TYR A 50 -0.82 -4.27 13.02
N GLY A 51 -1.29 -3.69 11.92
CA GLY A 51 -1.63 -4.45 10.72
C GLY A 51 -2.02 -3.59 9.55
N VAL A 52 -2.03 -4.21 8.37
CA VAL A 52 -2.43 -3.60 7.09
C VAL A 52 -3.40 -4.56 6.40
N THR A 53 -4.58 -4.07 6.04
CA THR A 53 -5.52 -4.78 5.18
C THR A 53 -5.47 -4.19 3.78
N ILE A 54 -5.67 -5.04 2.77
CA ILE A 54 -5.82 -4.60 1.38
C ILE A 54 -7.23 -5.00 1.05
N ASP A 55 -8.07 -4.01 0.76
CA ASP A 55 -9.43 -4.24 0.32
C ASP A 55 -9.42 -4.37 -1.20
N PRO A 56 -9.77 -5.54 -1.78
CA PRO A 56 -9.94 -5.66 -3.21
C PRO A 56 -11.18 -4.88 -3.61
N GLN A 57 -11.03 -3.58 -3.94
CA GLN A 57 -12.11 -2.86 -4.60
C GLN A 57 -12.42 -3.57 -5.91
N GLU A 58 -13.66 -4.03 -6.08
CA GLU A 58 -14.21 -4.30 -7.41
C GLU A 58 -14.07 -3.01 -8.21
N GLY A 59 -13.26 -3.04 -9.26
CA GLY A 59 -12.92 -1.86 -10.05
C GLY A 59 -14.19 -1.22 -10.59
N ASN A 60 -14.61 -0.10 -9.99
CA ASN A 60 -15.51 0.82 -10.65
C ASN A 60 -14.66 1.58 -11.68
N ASN A 61 -14.27 0.87 -12.74
CA ASN A 61 -13.75 1.48 -13.95
C ASN A 61 -14.88 2.38 -14.46
N GLY A 62 -14.78 3.67 -14.15
CA GLY A 62 -15.55 4.72 -14.77
C GLY A 62 -15.22 4.77 -16.27
N VAL A 63 -15.72 3.79 -17.02
CA VAL A 63 -15.93 3.90 -18.45
C VAL A 63 -17.05 4.92 -18.58
N LYS A 64 -16.69 6.17 -18.85
CA LYS A 64 -17.63 7.14 -19.43
C LYS A 64 -18.12 6.50 -20.73
N LYS A 65 -19.31 5.90 -20.71
CA LYS A 65 -20.08 5.66 -21.93
C LYS A 65 -20.48 7.04 -22.43
N GLY A 66 -19.94 7.41 -23.58
CA GLY A 66 -20.45 8.52 -24.39
C GLY A 66 -21.81 8.20 -24.98
#